data_AF-K1T878-F1
#
_entry.id   AF-K1T878-F1
#
_cell.length_a   1.000
_cell.length_b   1.000
_cell.length_c   1.000
_cell.angle_alpha   90.00
_cell.angle_beta   90.00
_cell.angle_gamma   90.00
#
_symmetry.space_group_name_H-M   'P 1'
#
loop_
_entity.id
_entity.type
_entity.pdbx_description
1 polymer ?
#
loop_
_entity_poly.entity_id
_entity_poly.type
_entity_poly.pdbx_seq_one_letter_code
_entity_poly.pdbx_strand_id
1 'polypeptide(L)'
;GWYGPEMKMSSDATTVSPDKDLDIPALCQYAESKGIGLMVYVNQRALVQQLDTLLPLYKKWGLKGIKFGFVQIGNQRWSTWLHDAVRKCGEYGLMVDIHDEYRPTGFSRTYPNLMTQEGIGGNEEMPDALHNTILPYTRFLAGAADYTLCYFNGRVKNTKAHQLAMAAVYYSPLQFYVLV
;
A
#
# COMPACT_ATOMS: atom_id res chain seq x y z
N GLY A 1 10.28 9.04 5.40
CA GLY A 1 10.33 7.59 5.14
C GLY A 1 11.71 7.00 5.42
N TRP A 2 11.90 5.73 5.08
CA TRP A 2 13.14 4.98 5.29
C TRP A 2 14.29 5.41 4.35
N TYR A 3 13.95 6.05 3.24
CA TYR A 3 14.87 6.52 2.19
C TYR A 3 15.02 8.07 2.15
N GLY A 4 14.60 8.74 3.22
CA GLY A 4 14.70 10.19 3.38
C GLY A 4 13.35 10.90 3.56
N PRO A 5 13.35 12.24 3.60
CA PRO A 5 12.13 13.05 3.78
C PRO A 5 11.18 12.95 2.57
N GLU A 6 9.90 12.67 2.80
CA GLU A 6 8.91 12.43 1.72
C GLU A 6 8.57 13.67 0.87
N MET A 7 8.84 14.86 1.41
CA MET A 7 8.56 16.13 0.73
C MET A 7 9.69 16.58 -0.21
N LYS A 8 10.83 15.87 -0.23
CA LYS A 8 11.99 16.24 -1.05
C LYS A 8 12.10 15.36 -2.28
N MET A 9 12.23 16.00 -3.46
CA MET A 9 12.57 15.32 -4.72
C MET A 9 13.99 14.73 -4.73
N SER A 10 14.82 15.09 -3.74
CA SER A 10 16.19 14.58 -3.59
C SER A 10 16.27 13.29 -2.77
N SER A 11 15.16 12.80 -2.23
CA SER A 11 15.13 11.54 -1.49
C SER A 11 15.31 10.36 -2.45
N ASP A 12 16.12 9.40 -2.05
CA ASP A 12 16.61 8.34 -2.94
C ASP A 12 16.19 6.96 -2.42
N ALA A 13 15.14 6.40 -3.02
CA ALA A 13 14.58 5.11 -2.65
C ALA A 13 15.44 3.91 -3.09
N THR A 14 16.60 4.16 -3.72
CA THR A 14 17.60 3.11 -4.02
C THR A 14 18.48 2.78 -2.82
N THR A 15 18.46 3.60 -1.76
CA THR A 15 19.26 3.40 -0.55
C THR A 15 18.48 3.71 0.72
N VAL A 16 18.93 3.15 1.83
CA VAL A 16 18.46 3.55 3.16
C VAL A 16 19.06 4.91 3.50
N SER A 17 18.25 5.78 4.11
CA SER A 17 18.70 7.10 4.55
C SER A 17 19.77 6.97 5.65
N PRO A 18 20.84 7.79 5.64
CA PRO A 18 21.94 7.66 6.62
C PRO A 18 21.53 7.82 8.09
N ASP A 19 20.38 8.43 8.37
CA ASP A 19 19.82 8.60 9.71
C ASP A 19 18.96 7.41 10.18
N LYS A 20 18.94 6.31 9.41
CA LYS A 20 18.19 5.10 9.73
C LYS A 20 19.12 3.92 9.93
N ASP A 21 18.87 3.17 10.99
CA ASP A 21 19.52 1.89 11.26
C ASP A 21 18.66 0.77 10.63
N LEU A 22 18.75 0.62 9.31
CA LEU A 22 18.00 -0.38 8.55
C LEU A 22 18.91 -1.02 7.49
N ASP A 23 18.94 -2.35 7.47
CA ASP A 23 19.55 -3.15 6.39
C ASP A 23 18.44 -3.96 5.71
N ILE A 24 17.88 -3.43 4.62
CA ILE A 24 16.75 -4.07 3.92
C ILE A 24 17.11 -5.47 3.40
N PRO A 25 18.24 -5.69 2.71
CA PRO A 25 18.67 -7.05 2.32
C PRO A 25 18.73 -8.04 3.49
N ALA A 26 19.37 -7.67 4.61
CA ALA A 26 19.48 -8.55 5.77
C ALA A 26 18.11 -8.82 6.40
N LEU A 27 17.24 -7.80 6.48
CA LEU A 27 15.87 -7.95 6.96
C LEU A 27 15.05 -8.89 6.08
N CYS A 28 15.14 -8.75 4.76
CA CYS A 28 14.48 -9.65 3.80
C CYS A 28 14.97 -11.09 3.98
N GLN A 29 16.29 -11.31 4.09
CA GLN A 29 16.85 -12.64 4.31
C GLN A 29 16.36 -13.26 5.62
N TYR A 30 16.34 -12.48 6.70
CA TYR A 30 15.84 -12.94 8.00
C TYR A 30 14.34 -13.24 7.95
N ALA A 31 13.53 -12.37 7.35
CA ALA A 31 12.09 -12.57 7.21
C ALA A 31 11.78 -13.81 6.38
N GLU A 32 12.49 -14.05 5.28
CA GLU A 32 12.36 -15.25 4.46
C GLU A 32 12.67 -16.52 5.26
N SER A 33 13.67 -16.50 6.16
CA SER A 33 13.95 -17.63 7.07
C SER A 33 12.80 -17.96 8.03
N LYS A 34 11.83 -17.05 8.16
CA LYS A 34 10.60 -17.19 8.96
C LYS A 34 9.35 -17.36 8.08
N GLY A 35 9.50 -17.47 6.76
CA GLY A 35 8.38 -17.55 5.81
C GLY A 35 7.59 -16.23 5.69
N ILE A 36 8.22 -15.09 5.98
CA ILE A 36 7.62 -13.76 5.97
C ILE A 36 8.14 -12.97 4.78
N GLY A 37 7.23 -12.36 4.02
CA GLY A 37 7.55 -11.41 2.96
C GLY A 37 7.56 -9.96 3.47
N LEU A 38 8.51 -9.15 2.99
CA LEU A 38 8.56 -7.72 3.30
C LEU A 38 8.09 -6.87 2.11
N MET A 39 7.43 -5.76 2.44
CA MET A 39 7.04 -4.71 1.49
C MET A 39 7.55 -3.37 2.00
N VAL A 40 7.83 -2.44 1.10
CA VAL A 40 8.29 -1.07 1.45
C VAL A 40 7.32 -0.02 0.94
N TYR A 41 7.20 1.07 1.70
CA TYR A 41 6.52 2.27 1.26
C TYR A 41 7.44 3.12 0.38
N VAL A 42 6.94 3.61 -0.76
CA VAL A 42 7.61 4.57 -1.64
C VAL A 42 6.58 5.53 -2.22
N ASN A 43 6.80 6.83 -2.06
CA ASN A 43 5.86 7.83 -2.57
C ASN A 43 6.03 8.09 -4.08
N GLN A 44 5.02 8.72 -4.69
CA GLN A 44 5.00 9.02 -6.12
C GLN A 44 6.24 9.81 -6.57
N ARG A 45 6.72 10.77 -5.78
CA ARG A 45 7.89 11.60 -6.12
C ARG A 45 9.13 10.77 -6.45
N ALA A 46 9.43 9.76 -5.62
CA ALA A 46 10.54 8.86 -5.88
C ALA A 46 10.20 7.87 -7.02
N LEU A 47 8.99 7.31 -7.03
CA LEU A 47 8.57 6.36 -8.06
C LEU A 47 8.67 6.96 -9.48
N VAL A 48 8.21 8.20 -9.70
CA VAL A 48 8.26 8.81 -11.04
C VAL A 48 9.69 9.01 -11.54
N GLN A 49 10.67 9.13 -10.65
CA GLN A 49 12.09 9.34 -11.00
C GLN A 49 12.87 8.02 -11.10
N GLN A 50 12.52 7.03 -10.27
CA GLN A 50 13.42 5.93 -9.95
C GLN A 50 12.82 4.56 -10.25
N LEU A 51 11.53 4.43 -10.59
CA LEU A 51 10.83 3.13 -10.70
C LEU A 51 11.65 2.07 -11.44
N ASP A 52 12.13 2.37 -12.65
CA ASP A 52 12.84 1.39 -13.49
C ASP A 52 14.18 0.91 -12.89
N THR A 53 14.79 1.71 -12.00
CA THR A 53 15.97 1.32 -11.21
C THR A 53 15.58 0.56 -9.94
N LEU A 54 14.46 0.93 -9.31
CA LEU A 54 13.99 0.31 -8.07
C LEU A 54 13.54 -1.13 -8.29
N LEU A 55 12.83 -1.43 -9.37
CA LEU A 55 12.27 -2.76 -9.61
C LEU A 55 13.32 -3.89 -9.61
N PRO A 56 14.42 -3.84 -10.39
CA PRO A 56 15.47 -4.86 -10.33
C PRO A 56 16.18 -4.88 -8.97
N LEU A 57 16.39 -3.72 -8.35
CA LEU A 57 17.04 -3.62 -7.04
C LEU A 57 16.20 -4.29 -5.94
N TYR A 58 14.92 -4.01 -5.89
CA TYR A 58 14.02 -4.52 -4.86
C TYR A 58 13.80 -6.03 -5.02
N LYS A 59 13.74 -6.51 -6.26
CA LYS A 59 13.78 -7.94 -6.55
C LYS A 59 15.07 -8.59 -6.05
N LYS A 60 16.23 -7.94 -6.28
CA LYS A 60 17.53 -8.41 -5.76
C LYS A 60 17.58 -8.44 -4.23
N TRP A 61 16.98 -7.45 -3.56
CA TRP A 61 16.88 -7.42 -2.10
C TRP A 61 15.91 -8.47 -1.54
N GLY A 62 15.01 -9.02 -2.36
CA GLY A 62 14.03 -10.03 -1.93
C GLY A 62 12.70 -9.46 -1.42
N LEU A 63 12.42 -8.19 -1.70
CA LEU A 63 11.12 -7.57 -1.38
C LEU A 63 9.99 -8.27 -2.17
N LYS A 64 8.81 -8.36 -1.55
CA LYS A 64 7.62 -8.98 -2.14
C LYS A 64 6.62 -7.96 -2.70
N GLY A 65 6.81 -6.68 -2.42
CA GLY A 65 5.93 -5.65 -2.93
C GLY A 65 6.25 -4.23 -2.48
N ILE A 66 5.48 -3.30 -3.02
CA ILE A 66 5.65 -1.86 -2.79
C ILE A 66 4.28 -1.26 -2.45
N LYS A 67 4.24 -0.42 -1.42
CA LYS A 67 3.11 0.43 -1.10
C LYS A 67 3.36 1.83 -1.67
N PHE A 68 2.55 2.24 -2.64
CA PHE A 68 2.63 3.57 -3.23
C PHE A 68 1.89 4.56 -2.34
N GLY A 69 2.41 5.79 -2.22
CA GLY A 69 1.67 6.85 -1.54
C GLY A 69 1.97 8.26 -2.07
N PHE A 70 1.23 9.23 -1.58
CA PHE A 70 1.05 10.55 -2.18
C PHE A 70 0.88 10.51 -3.70
N VAL A 71 0.08 9.56 -4.22
CA VAL A 71 -0.18 9.42 -5.65
C VAL A 71 -1.18 10.46 -6.11
N GLN A 72 -0.86 11.13 -7.21
CA GLN A 72 -1.83 11.97 -7.91
C GLN A 72 -2.73 11.10 -8.77
N ILE A 73 -4.01 11.45 -8.78
CA ILE A 73 -5.02 10.88 -9.67
C ILE A 73 -5.88 11.99 -10.29
N GLY A 74 -6.90 11.62 -11.08
CA GLY A 74 -7.91 12.54 -11.59
C GLY A 74 -7.69 12.99 -13.04
N ASN A 75 -6.44 13.10 -13.51
CA ASN A 75 -6.16 13.31 -14.93
C ASN A 75 -5.61 12.05 -15.61
N GLN A 76 -5.69 12.03 -16.94
CA GLN A 76 -5.25 10.89 -17.75
C GLN A 76 -3.75 10.61 -17.56
N ARG A 77 -2.90 11.64 -17.50
CA ARG A 77 -1.45 11.48 -17.36
C ARG A 77 -1.10 10.65 -16.11
N TRP A 78 -1.66 11.00 -14.96
CA TRP A 78 -1.34 10.32 -13.71
C TRP A 78 -1.97 8.95 -13.60
N SER A 79 -3.19 8.79 -14.10
CA SER A 79 -3.85 7.48 -14.15
C SER A 79 -3.07 6.50 -15.03
N THR A 80 -2.65 6.94 -16.21
CA THR A 80 -1.81 6.14 -17.13
C THR A 80 -0.47 5.79 -16.50
N TRP A 81 0.21 6.75 -15.86
CA TRP A 81 1.47 6.49 -15.17
C TRP A 81 1.33 5.46 -14.05
N LEU A 82 0.29 5.60 -13.21
CA LEU A 82 0.05 4.70 -12.08
C LEU A 82 -0.22 3.27 -12.57
N HIS A 83 -1.04 3.12 -13.61
CA HIS A 83 -1.35 1.83 -14.24
C HIS A 83 -0.11 1.19 -14.88
N ASP A 84 0.73 1.99 -15.55
CA ASP A 84 2.00 1.51 -16.08
C ASP A 84 2.96 1.06 -14.97
N ALA A 85 3.02 1.81 -13.86
CA ALA A 85 3.85 1.46 -12.71
C ALA A 85 3.43 0.12 -12.08
N VAL A 86 2.12 -0.13 -11.94
CA VAL A 86 1.57 -1.41 -11.46
C VAL A 86 1.95 -2.55 -12.40
N ARG A 87 1.78 -2.36 -13.71
CA ARG A 87 2.17 -3.35 -14.73
C ARG A 87 3.64 -3.72 -14.60
N LYS A 88 4.53 -2.72 -14.55
CA LYS A 88 5.98 -2.92 -14.40
C LYS A 88 6.32 -3.66 -13.10
N CYS A 89 5.67 -3.35 -11.97
CA CYS A 89 5.86 -4.11 -10.73
C CYS A 89 5.55 -5.61 -10.92
N GLY A 90 4.49 -5.91 -11.66
CA GLY A 90 4.09 -7.29 -11.97
C GLY A 90 5.15 -8.07 -12.75
N GLU A 91 5.85 -7.43 -13.70
CA GLU A 91 6.95 -8.03 -14.47
C GLU A 91 8.13 -8.47 -13.59
N TYR A 92 8.29 -7.82 -12.42
CA TYR A 92 9.32 -8.17 -11.44
C TYR A 92 8.80 -9.08 -10.32
N GLY A 93 7.52 -9.48 -10.35
CA GLY A 93 6.90 -10.31 -9.32
C GLY A 93 6.63 -9.56 -8.02
N LEU A 94 6.45 -8.24 -8.09
CA LEU A 94 6.18 -7.39 -6.93
C LEU A 94 4.68 -7.08 -6.81
N MET A 95 4.13 -7.34 -5.64
CA MET A 95 2.78 -6.91 -5.26
C MET A 95 2.71 -5.39 -5.07
N VAL A 96 1.54 -4.82 -5.30
CA VAL A 96 1.29 -3.39 -5.15
C VAL A 96 0.07 -3.14 -4.26
N ASP A 97 0.25 -2.19 -3.35
CA ASP A 97 -0.80 -1.52 -2.60
C ASP A 97 -0.73 -0.01 -2.94
N ILE A 98 -1.85 0.61 -3.31
CA ILE A 98 -1.89 2.02 -3.73
C ILE A 98 -2.65 2.84 -2.69
N HIS A 99 -1.99 3.78 -2.04
CA HIS A 99 -2.63 4.71 -1.10
C HIS A 99 -3.08 6.01 -1.77
N ASP A 100 -3.74 6.85 -0.98
CA ASP A 100 -4.43 8.10 -1.31
C ASP A 100 -5.75 7.91 -2.06
N GLU A 101 -6.02 8.75 -3.05
CA GLU A 101 -7.37 8.95 -3.59
C GLU A 101 -7.72 7.93 -4.70
N TYR A 102 -6.83 6.97 -5.01
CA TYR A 102 -7.03 6.03 -6.12
C TYR A 102 -8.26 5.12 -5.93
N ARG A 103 -9.30 5.38 -6.73
CA ARG A 103 -10.51 4.55 -6.80
C ARG A 103 -10.34 3.45 -7.86
N PRO A 104 -10.50 2.16 -7.49
CA PRO A 104 -10.37 1.07 -8.45
C PRO A 104 -11.51 1.06 -9.48
N THR A 105 -11.20 0.61 -10.69
CA THR A 105 -12.18 0.42 -11.79
C THR A 105 -12.03 -0.96 -12.45
N GLY A 106 -11.60 -1.95 -11.66
CA GLY A 106 -11.35 -3.32 -12.13
C GLY A 106 -9.95 -3.59 -12.66
N PHE A 107 -8.99 -2.65 -12.51
CA PHE A 107 -7.62 -2.81 -13.02
C PHE A 107 -6.88 -4.02 -12.42
N SER A 108 -7.22 -4.42 -11.18
CA SER A 108 -6.71 -5.65 -10.54
C SER A 108 -7.10 -6.94 -11.27
N ARG A 109 -8.17 -6.94 -12.09
CA ARG A 109 -8.50 -8.07 -12.97
C ARG A 109 -7.45 -8.24 -14.07
N THR A 110 -6.95 -7.14 -14.61
CA THR A 110 -5.92 -7.14 -15.67
C THR A 110 -4.54 -7.41 -15.07
N TYR A 111 -4.24 -6.81 -13.92
CA TYR A 111 -2.97 -6.93 -13.21
C TYR A 111 -3.21 -7.41 -11.78
N PRO A 112 -3.25 -8.73 -11.53
CA PRO A 112 -3.58 -9.30 -10.22
C PRO A 112 -2.51 -9.05 -9.14
N ASN A 113 -1.34 -8.50 -9.52
CA ASN A 113 -0.35 -8.03 -8.55
C ASN A 113 -0.79 -6.73 -7.85
N LEU A 114 -1.81 -6.01 -8.36
CA LEU A 114 -2.48 -4.96 -7.60
C LEU A 114 -3.41 -5.62 -6.56
N MET A 115 -2.90 -5.72 -5.34
CA MET A 115 -3.55 -6.49 -4.28
C MET A 115 -4.66 -5.70 -3.61
N THR A 116 -4.44 -4.41 -3.36
CA THR A 116 -5.41 -3.54 -2.70
C THR A 116 -5.07 -2.07 -2.94
N GLN A 117 -5.95 -1.17 -2.48
CA GLN A 117 -5.75 0.27 -2.55
C GLN A 117 -6.60 0.98 -1.50
N GLU A 118 -6.20 2.16 -1.07
CA GLU A 118 -6.97 3.01 -0.15
C GLU A 118 -8.24 3.54 -0.84
N GLY A 119 -8.21 4.78 -1.35
CA GLY A 119 -9.37 5.42 -1.98
C GLY A 119 -10.63 5.33 -1.11
N ILE A 120 -10.46 5.35 0.21
CA ILE A 120 -11.49 5.08 1.23
C ILE A 120 -11.15 5.88 2.48
N GLY A 121 -12.17 6.35 3.22
CA GLY A 121 -11.96 6.90 4.56
C GLY A 121 -11.67 5.76 5.54
N GLY A 122 -10.43 5.27 5.56
CA GLY A 122 -10.00 4.14 6.38
C GLY A 122 -9.99 4.45 7.89
N ASN A 123 -9.57 3.48 8.70
CA ASN A 123 -9.43 3.76 10.15
C ASN A 123 -8.35 4.79 10.48
N GLU A 124 -7.50 5.23 9.54
CA GLU A 124 -6.64 6.39 9.76
C GLU A 124 -7.43 7.66 10.12
N GLU A 125 -8.64 7.81 9.57
CA GLU A 125 -9.57 8.91 9.82
C GLU A 125 -10.53 8.64 10.99
N MET A 126 -10.43 7.46 11.61
CA MET A 126 -11.28 7.03 12.74
C MET A 126 -12.79 7.25 12.47
N PRO A 127 -13.36 6.73 11.37
CA PRO A 127 -14.77 6.90 11.06
C PRO A 127 -15.66 6.12 12.04
N ASP A 128 -16.93 6.48 12.09
CA ASP A 128 -17.93 5.83 12.93
C ASP A 128 -18.56 4.60 12.26
N ALA A 129 -19.48 3.95 12.96
CA ALA A 129 -20.17 2.78 12.45
C ALA A 129 -21.07 3.10 11.24
N LEU A 130 -21.63 4.30 11.14
CA LEU A 130 -22.50 4.68 10.02
C LEU A 130 -21.72 4.67 8.71
N HIS A 131 -20.56 5.33 8.69
CA HIS A 131 -19.64 5.29 7.54
C HIS A 131 -19.36 3.84 7.13
N ASN A 132 -19.01 3.00 8.10
CA ASN A 132 -18.64 1.61 7.83
C ASN A 132 -19.76 0.78 7.23
N THR A 133 -21.00 1.00 7.67
CA THR A 133 -22.15 0.27 7.11
C THR A 133 -22.53 0.69 5.68
N ILE A 134 -22.05 1.85 5.20
CA ILE A 134 -22.31 2.36 3.84
C ILE A 134 -21.29 1.82 2.83
N LEU A 135 -20.03 1.64 3.25
CA LEU A 135 -18.93 1.26 2.35
C LEU A 135 -19.18 -0.03 1.54
N PRO A 136 -19.76 -1.12 2.10
CA PRO A 136 -20.06 -2.34 1.34
C PRO A 136 -20.95 -2.10 0.11
N TYR A 137 -21.83 -1.10 0.18
CA TYR A 137 -22.81 -0.78 -0.86
C TYR A 137 -22.37 0.38 -1.76
N THR A 138 -21.17 0.92 -1.55
CA THR A 138 -20.67 2.09 -2.28
C THR A 138 -19.23 1.86 -2.75
N ARG A 139 -18.24 2.12 -1.89
CA ARG A 139 -16.82 2.04 -2.22
C ARG A 139 -16.38 0.61 -2.59
N PHE A 140 -16.87 -0.41 -1.89
CA PHE A 140 -16.49 -1.80 -2.17
C PHE A 140 -17.10 -2.35 -3.47
N LEU A 141 -18.12 -1.69 -4.04
CA LEU A 141 -18.60 -2.04 -5.39
C LEU A 141 -17.53 -1.81 -6.47
N ALA A 142 -16.58 -0.90 -6.22
CA ALA A 142 -15.51 -0.57 -7.14
C ALA A 142 -14.35 -1.60 -7.12
N GLY A 143 -14.25 -2.39 -6.05
CA GLY A 143 -13.19 -3.38 -5.83
C GLY A 143 -12.65 -3.36 -4.40
N ALA A 144 -11.55 -4.08 -4.18
CA ALA A 144 -10.88 -4.20 -2.89
C ALA A 144 -10.57 -2.83 -2.24
N ALA A 145 -10.37 -2.82 -0.93
CA ALA A 145 -9.86 -1.63 -0.26
C ALA A 145 -8.97 -1.94 0.94
N ASP A 146 -7.86 -1.22 1.07
CA ASP A 146 -7.07 -1.16 2.28
C ASP A 146 -7.73 -0.17 3.23
N TYR A 147 -8.60 -0.69 4.08
CA TYR A 147 -9.25 0.08 5.14
C TYR A 147 -8.37 0.18 6.41
N THR A 148 -7.27 -0.58 6.48
CA THR A 148 -6.31 -0.64 7.59
C THR A 148 -6.97 -0.87 8.96
N LEU A 149 -7.21 -2.13 9.35
CA LEU A 149 -7.94 -2.45 10.57
C LEU A 149 -7.16 -2.09 11.83
N CYS A 150 -7.63 -1.10 12.60
CA CYS A 150 -6.97 -0.60 13.81
C CYS A 150 -7.55 -1.27 15.07
N TYR A 151 -7.61 -2.61 15.07
CA TYR A 151 -8.30 -3.38 16.11
C TYR A 151 -7.86 -3.01 17.53
N PHE A 152 -6.57 -2.74 17.78
CA PHE A 152 -6.08 -2.43 19.12
C PHE A 152 -6.10 -0.93 19.48
N ASN A 153 -6.29 -0.05 18.49
CA ASN A 153 -6.27 1.38 18.71
C ASN A 153 -7.49 1.85 19.50
N GLY A 154 -7.29 2.65 20.56
CA GLY A 154 -8.37 3.19 21.40
C GLY A 154 -9.13 4.36 20.77
N ARG A 155 -8.65 4.92 19.66
CA ARG A 155 -9.24 6.08 18.98
C ARG A 155 -10.36 5.71 18.00
N VAL A 156 -10.49 4.43 17.64
CA VAL A 156 -11.56 3.97 16.74
C VAL A 156 -12.92 4.19 17.42
N LYS A 157 -13.91 4.63 16.64
CA LYS A 157 -15.23 5.03 17.15
C LYS A 157 -16.26 3.88 17.18
N ASN A 158 -15.80 2.64 17.13
CA ASN A 158 -16.65 1.44 17.06
C ASN A 158 -16.10 0.32 17.94
N THR A 159 -16.89 -0.75 18.12
CA THR A 159 -16.56 -1.83 19.05
C THR A 159 -15.46 -2.74 18.49
N LYS A 160 -14.78 -3.49 19.37
CA LYS A 160 -13.84 -4.54 18.93
C LYS A 160 -14.51 -5.60 18.03
N ALA A 161 -15.76 -5.96 18.34
CA ALA A 161 -16.56 -6.84 17.49
C ALA A 161 -16.79 -6.25 16.09
N HIS A 162 -17.01 -4.94 15.99
CA HIS A 162 -17.13 -4.25 14.70
C HIS A 162 -15.80 -4.29 13.92
N GLN A 163 -14.66 -4.02 14.56
CA GLN A 163 -13.33 -4.15 13.95
C GLN A 163 -13.05 -5.56 13.45
N LEU A 164 -13.40 -6.58 14.22
CA LEU A 164 -13.25 -7.99 13.80
C LEU A 164 -14.17 -8.34 12.63
N ALA A 165 -15.42 -7.90 12.65
CA ALA A 165 -16.38 -8.16 11.58
C ALA A 165 -15.93 -7.57 10.24
N MET A 166 -15.30 -6.40 10.26
CA MET A 166 -14.79 -5.77 9.03
C MET A 166 -13.74 -6.63 8.32
N ALA A 167 -12.96 -7.47 9.02
CA ALA A 167 -12.03 -8.39 8.36
C ALA A 167 -12.72 -9.42 7.45
N ALA A 168 -14.00 -9.72 7.69
CA ALA A 168 -14.80 -10.60 6.86
C ALA A 168 -15.65 -9.83 5.83
N VAL A 169 -16.15 -8.65 6.21
CA VAL A 169 -17.05 -7.85 5.36
C VAL A 169 -16.28 -7.06 4.30
N TYR A 170 -15.10 -6.54 4.63
CA TYR A 170 -14.30 -5.70 3.75
C TYR A 170 -13.30 -6.57 2.99
N TYR A 171 -13.58 -6.76 1.70
CA TYR A 171 -12.69 -7.52 0.83
C TYR A 171 -11.38 -6.77 0.60
N SER A 172 -10.28 -7.34 1.08
CA SER A 172 -8.92 -6.94 0.73
C SER A 172 -8.02 -8.18 0.58
N PRO A 173 -7.52 -8.49 -0.64
CA PRO A 173 -6.54 -9.56 -0.86
C PRO A 173 -5.26 -9.43 -0.02
N LEU A 174 -4.93 -8.20 0.37
CA LEU A 174 -3.87 -7.88 1.32
C LEU A 174 -4.48 -7.09 2.48
N GLN A 175 -4.68 -7.74 3.62
CA GLN A 175 -5.34 -7.15 4.79
C GLN A 175 -4.30 -6.64 5.80
N PHE A 176 -4.38 -5.35 6.14
CA PHE A 176 -3.57 -4.76 7.20
C PHE A 176 -4.29 -4.79 8.54
N TYR A 177 -3.53 -5.14 9.59
CA TYR A 177 -3.92 -5.03 10.99
C TYR A 177 -2.91 -4.15 11.71
N VAL A 178 -3.37 -3.04 12.27
CA VAL A 178 -2.54 -2.14 13.08
C VAL A 178 -2.62 -2.61 14.53
N LEU A 179 -1.43 -2.97 15.06
CA LEU A 179 -1.29 -3.58 16.38
C LEU A 179 -1.09 -2.55 17.51
N VAL A 180 -0.84 -1.27 17.19
CA VAL A 180 -0.66 -0.17 18.15
C VAL A 180 -1.14 1.16 17.58
#